data_AF-A0A966Y7X4-F1
#
_entry.id   AF-A0A966Y7X4-F1
#
_cell.length_a   1.000
_cell.length_b   1.000
_cell.length_c   1.000
_cell.angle_alpha   90.00
_cell.angle_beta   90.00
_cell.angle_gamma   90.00
#
_symmetry.space_group_name_H-M   'P 1'
#
loop_
_entity.id
_entity.type
_entity.pdbx_description
1 polymer ?
#
loop_
_entity_poly.entity_id
_entity_poly.type
_entity_poly.pdbx_seq_one_letter_code
_entity_poly.pdbx_strand_id
1 'polypeptide(L)'
;NMIKVAALTRKGFIAGDISTVMSPRTVLHWADNAEIFKDTGYAFRVTFLNKCDELEKNTIAEYYQRCFGEDLPESLLNIQI
;
A
#
# COMPACT_ATOMS: atom_id res chain seq x y z
N ASN A 1 5.36 -5.55 -9.80
CA ASN A 1 5.52 -4.47 -8.79
C ASN A 1 4.82 -4.76 -7.46
N MET A 2 3.67 -5.43 -7.42
CA MET A 2 2.96 -5.77 -6.16
C MET A 2 3.82 -6.54 -5.13
N ILE A 3 4.61 -7.53 -5.59
CA ILE A 3 5.53 -8.29 -4.72
C ILE A 3 6.60 -7.39 -4.08
N LYS A 4 7.06 -6.34 -4.80
CA LYS A 4 8.05 -5.39 -4.28
C LYS A 4 7.46 -4.56 -3.14
N VAL A 5 6.21 -4.08 -3.28
CA VAL A 5 5.49 -3.39 -2.19
C VAL A 5 5.35 -4.31 -0.98
N ALA A 6 4.92 -5.56 -1.18
CA ALA A 6 4.84 -6.53 -0.10
C ALA A 6 6.19 -6.79 0.59
N ALA A 7 7.30 -6.79 -0.17
CA ALA A 7 8.63 -6.90 0.41
C ALA A 7 9.02 -5.65 1.23
N LEU A 8 8.66 -4.44 0.78
CA LEU A 8 8.88 -3.21 1.55
C LEU A 8 8.06 -3.19 2.84
N THR A 9 6.78 -3.58 2.81
CA THR A 9 5.96 -3.67 4.04
C THR A 9 6.58 -4.61 5.09
N ARG A 10 7.14 -5.76 4.66
CA ARG A 10 7.85 -6.66 5.57
C ARG A 10 9.14 -6.06 6.14
N LYS A 11 9.88 -5.28 5.35
CA LYS A 11 11.07 -4.56 5.83
C LYS A 11 10.69 -3.47 6.82
N GLY A 12 9.69 -2.65 6.51
CA GLY A 12 9.16 -1.61 7.39
C GLY A 12 8.68 -2.17 8.72
N PHE A 13 8.00 -3.32 8.68
CA PHE A 13 7.58 -4.01 9.91
C PHE A 13 8.75 -4.45 10.78
N ILE A 14 9.82 -5.00 10.18
CA ILE A 14 11.03 -5.40 10.93
C ILE A 14 11.76 -4.16 11.50
N ALA A 15 11.72 -3.04 10.78
CA ALA A 15 12.32 -1.77 11.23
C ALA A 15 11.49 -1.04 12.29
N GLY A 16 10.21 -1.40 12.46
CA GLY A 16 9.26 -0.72 13.36
C GLY A 16 8.58 0.49 12.73
N ASP A 17 8.68 0.69 11.41
CA ASP A 17 8.06 1.80 10.68
C ASP A 17 6.54 1.64 10.54
N ILE A 18 6.07 0.39 10.47
CA ILE A 18 4.66 0.03 10.33
C ILE A 18 4.34 -1.22 11.18
N SER A 19 3.08 -1.37 11.57
CA SER A 19 2.61 -2.48 12.40
C SER A 19 1.95 -3.60 11.60
N THR A 20 1.65 -3.38 10.32
CA THR A 20 0.88 -4.32 9.48
C THR A 20 1.67 -4.78 8.25
N VAL A 21 1.66 -6.08 7.96
CA VAL A 21 2.35 -6.68 6.79
C VAL A 21 1.40 -7.22 5.73
N MET A 22 1.88 -7.27 4.49
CA MET A 22 1.17 -7.99 3.41
C MET A 22 1.53 -9.48 3.42
N SER A 23 0.53 -10.31 3.69
CA SER A 23 0.62 -11.77 3.47
C SER A 23 0.57 -12.11 1.97
N PRO A 24 1.03 -13.30 1.54
CA PRO A 24 0.85 -13.75 0.16
C PRO A 24 -0.62 -13.71 -0.29
N ARG A 25 -1.56 -14.02 0.61
CA ARG A 25 -3.00 -13.93 0.37
C ARG A 25 -3.43 -12.50 0.05
N THR A 26 -2.94 -11.52 0.81
CA THR A 26 -3.23 -10.10 0.57
C THR A 26 -2.77 -9.66 -0.82
N VAL A 27 -1.61 -10.14 -1.27
CA VAL A 27 -1.07 -9.83 -2.60
C VAL A 27 -1.95 -10.42 -3.71
N LEU A 28 -2.43 -11.65 -3.54
CA LEU A 28 -3.36 -12.28 -4.48
C LEU A 28 -4.68 -11.50 -4.58
N HIS A 29 -5.30 -11.17 -3.44
CA HIS A 29 -6.53 -10.36 -3.44
C HIS A 29 -6.33 -8.99 -4.09
N TRP A 30 -5.15 -8.38 -3.91
CA TRP A 30 -4.85 -7.12 -4.58
C TRP A 30 -4.76 -7.29 -6.10
N ALA A 31 -4.13 -8.37 -6.57
CA ALA A 31 -4.07 -8.69 -8.00
C ALA A 31 -5.46 -8.89 -8.60
N ASP A 32 -6.32 -9.67 -7.94
CA ASP A 32 -7.70 -9.91 -8.38
C ASP A 32 -8.51 -8.60 -8.42
N ASN A 33 -8.39 -7.78 -7.37
CA ASN A 33 -9.06 -6.47 -7.32
C ASN A 33 -8.55 -5.51 -8.40
N ALA A 34 -7.26 -5.52 -8.72
CA ALA A 34 -6.72 -4.70 -9.79
C ALA A 34 -7.27 -5.13 -11.16
N GLU A 35 -7.52 -6.43 -11.36
CA GLU A 35 -8.19 -6.92 -12.57
C GLU A 35 -9.67 -6.53 -12.62
N ILE A 36 -10.37 -6.52 -11.48
CA ILE A 36 -11.80 -6.15 -11.41
C ILE A 36 -11.98 -4.64 -11.63
N PHE A 37 -11.25 -3.81 -10.87
CA PHE A 37 -11.42 -2.36 -10.91
C PHE A 37 -10.70 -1.68 -12.06
N LYS A 38 -9.76 -2.38 -12.72
CA LYS A 38 -8.86 -1.82 -13.74
C LYS A 38 -8.07 -0.60 -13.25
N ASP A 39 -7.85 -0.53 -11.93
CA ASP A 39 -7.09 0.50 -11.25
C ASP A 39 -6.27 -0.16 -10.13
N THR A 40 -4.95 -0.15 -10.29
CA THR A 40 -4.02 -0.81 -9.35
C THR A 40 -3.92 -0.05 -8.02
N GLY A 41 -3.97 1.28 -8.05
CA GLY A 41 -3.87 2.13 -6.88
C GLY A 41 -5.15 2.05 -6.04
N TYR A 42 -6.32 2.13 -6.67
CA TYR A 42 -7.58 1.91 -5.99
C TYR A 42 -7.67 0.50 -5.40
N ALA A 43 -7.30 -0.53 -6.16
CA ALA A 43 -7.28 -1.90 -5.67
C ALA A 43 -6.35 -2.07 -4.46
N PHE A 44 -5.20 -1.39 -4.45
CA PHE A 44 -4.27 -1.41 -3.31
C PHE A 44 -4.93 -0.81 -2.05
N ARG A 45 -5.59 0.33 -2.22
CA ARG A 45 -6.24 1.07 -1.13
C ARG A 45 -7.28 0.22 -0.42
N VAL A 46 -8.21 -0.36 -1.17
CA VAL A 46 -9.30 -1.18 -0.59
C VAL A 46 -8.81 -2.52 -0.04
N THR A 47 -7.71 -3.06 -0.59
CA THR A 47 -7.18 -4.36 -0.15
C THR A 47 -6.37 -4.25 1.12
N PHE A 48 -5.52 -3.22 1.23
CA PHE A 48 -4.50 -3.09 2.26
C PHE A 48 -4.52 -1.72 2.95
N LEU A 49 -4.26 -0.61 2.24
CA LEU A 49 -4.00 0.69 2.86
C LEU A 49 -5.12 1.17 3.79
N ASN A 50 -6.38 0.98 3.41
CA ASN A 50 -7.54 1.43 4.20
C ASN A 50 -7.71 0.66 5.52
N LYS A 51 -6.99 -0.45 5.70
CA LYS A 51 -7.02 -1.27 6.92
C LYS A 51 -5.84 -0.97 7.85
N CYS A 52 -4.89 -0.15 7.41
CA CYS A 52 -3.72 0.22 8.19
C CYS A 52 -4.02 1.43 9.09
N ASP A 53 -3.20 1.61 10.12
CA ASP A 53 -3.27 2.77 11.00
C ASP A 53 -3.05 4.07 10.19
N GLU A 54 -3.86 5.10 10.45
CA GLU A 54 -3.77 6.39 9.78
C GLU A 54 -2.36 7.01 9.86
N LEU A 55 -1.67 6.83 10.99
CA LEU A 55 -0.32 7.35 11.18
C LEU A 55 0.71 6.66 10.28
N GLU A 56 0.45 5.43 9.87
CA GLU A 56 1.34 4.61 9.03
C GLU A 56 1.03 4.74 7.53
N LYS A 57 -0.15 5.25 7.16
CA LYS A 57 -0.61 5.29 5.75
C LYS A 57 0.34 6.06 4.85
N ASN A 58 0.96 7.13 5.33
CA ASN A 58 1.94 7.89 4.53
C ASN A 58 3.17 7.05 4.19
N THR A 59 3.72 6.34 5.18
CA THR A 59 4.85 5.43 4.99
C THR A 59 4.50 4.30 4.00
N ILE A 60 3.28 3.75 4.13
CA ILE A 60 2.81 2.69 3.23
C ILE A 60 2.56 3.23 1.82
N ALA A 61 2.03 4.45 1.68
CA ALA A 61 1.87 5.12 0.39
C ALA A 61 3.22 5.39 -0.29
N GLU A 62 4.26 5.76 0.48
CA GLU A 62 5.63 5.87 -0.04
C GLU A 62 6.14 4.52 -0.57
N TYR A 63 5.86 3.40 0.12
CA TYR A 63 6.25 2.08 -0.37
C TYR A 63 5.57 1.73 -1.70
N TYR A 64 4.30 2.11 -1.86
CA TYR A 64 3.59 1.99 -3.15
C TYR A 64 4.27 2.85 -4.22
N GLN A 65 4.48 4.14 -3.92
CA GLN A 65 5.08 5.12 -4.83
C GLN A 65 6.48 4.68 -5.29
N ARG A 66 7.32 4.16 -4.40
CA ARG A 66 8.65 3.63 -4.74
C ARG A 66 8.63 2.42 -5.67
N CYS A 67 7.54 1.65 -5.67
CA CYS A 67 7.40 0.44 -6.48
C CYS A 67 6.67 0.66 -7.80
N PHE A 68 5.75 1.65 -7.86
CA PHE A 68 4.90 1.92 -9.01
C PHE A 68 5.18 3.26 -9.69
N GLY A 69 5.85 4.20 -9.01
CA GLY A 69 6.11 5.54 -9.52
C GLY A 69 4.87 6.45 -9.53
N GLU A 70 3.82 6.08 -8.80
CA GLU A 70 2.52 6.74 -8.78
C GLU A 70 2.14 7.12 -7.35
N ASP A 71 1.60 8.32 -7.17
CA ASP A 71 1.04 8.78 -5.91
C ASP A 71 -0.38 8.25 -5.70
N LEU A 72 -0.72 7.96 -4.45
CA LEU A 72 -2.08 7.62 -4.05
C LEU A 72 -2.81 8.88 -3.55
N PRO A 73 -4.13 9.02 -3.74
CA PRO A 73 -4.87 10.19 -3.24
C PRO A 73 -4.69 10.45 -1.74
N GLU A 74 -4.47 9.40 -0.94
CA GLU A 74 -4.19 9.49 0.49
C GLU A 74 -2.86 10.19 0.82
N SER A 75 -1.83 10.11 -0.06
CA SER A 75 -0.60 10.87 0.16
C SER A 75 -0.79 12.38 -0.01
N LEU A 76 -1.85 12.78 -0.73
CA LEU A 76 -2.19 14.18 -0.99
C LEU A 76 -3.09 14.81 0.09
N LEU A 77 -3.85 14.01 0.85
CA LEU A 77 -4.72 14.51 1.92
C LEU A 77 -3.94 15.11 3.09
N ASN A 78 -2.68 14.73 3.26
CA ASN A 78 -1.77 15.34 4.25
C ASN A 78 -1.12 16.66 3.78
N ILE A 79 -1.44 17.15 2.57
CA ILE A 79 -0.89 18.40 2.01
C ILE A 79 -1.91 19.56 2.06
N GLN A 80 -3.09 19.39 2.66
CA GLN A 80 -3.99 20.53 2.91
C GLN A 80 -3.60 21.25 4.22
N ILE A 81 -2.73 22.26 4.07
CA ILE A 81 -2.62 23.43 4.96
C ILE A 81 -3.15 24.63 4.19
#